data_AF-A0A0H2UA90-F1
#
_entry.id   AF-A0A0H2UA90-F1
#
_cell.length_a   1.000
_cell.length_b   1.000
_cell.length_c   1.000
_cell.angle_alpha   90.00
_cell.angle_beta   90.00
_cell.angle_gamma   90.00
#
_symmetry.space_group_name_H-M   'P 1'
#
loop_
_entity.id
_entity.type
_entity.pdbx_description
1 polymer ?
#
loop_
_entity_poly.entity_id
_entity_poly.type
_entity_poly.pdbx_seq_one_letter_code
_entity_poly.pdbx_strand_id
1 'polypeptide(L)'
;LYRAAGFDNFKVSAGSTVWATPEERRWYADRSLARLSEGDIYRASWLARGMTESDIEETKKALQVWAETDDAWHIAVQADMLGWK
;
A
#
# COMPACT_ATOMS: atom_id res chain seq x y z
N LEU A 1 21.17 -8.67 8.99
CA LEU A 1 19.90 -9.21 9.53
C LEU A 1 19.80 -10.72 9.36
N TYR A 2 19.63 -11.28 8.16
CA TYR A 2 19.41 -12.74 7.99
C TYR A 2 20.60 -13.61 8.44
N ARG A 3 21.82 -13.30 7.99
CA ARG A 3 23.03 -14.00 8.49
C ARG A 3 23.23 -13.84 9.99
N ALA A 4 22.94 -12.65 10.54
CA ALA A 4 23.00 -12.41 11.98
C ALA A 4 21.90 -13.19 12.76
N ALA A 5 20.81 -13.56 12.08
CA ALA A 5 19.77 -14.44 12.60
C ALA A 5 20.05 -15.94 12.33
N GLY A 6 21.21 -16.29 11.79
CA GLY A 6 21.64 -17.68 11.56
C GLY A 6 21.06 -18.34 10.31
N PHE A 7 20.68 -17.56 9.29
CA PHE A 7 20.36 -18.09 7.97
C PHE A 7 21.61 -18.05 7.07
N ASP A 8 22.08 -19.23 6.66
CA ASP A 8 23.27 -19.39 5.83
C ASP A 8 22.92 -19.42 4.33
N ASN A 9 21.70 -19.89 4.02
CA ASN A 9 21.14 -19.89 2.67
C ASN A 9 20.03 -18.84 2.58
N PHE A 10 20.06 -18.02 1.53
CA PHE A 10 18.96 -17.10 1.25
C PHE A 10 18.83 -16.83 -0.25
N LYS A 11 17.60 -16.51 -0.64
CA LYS A 11 17.25 -16.02 -1.98
C LYS A 11 16.67 -14.62 -1.83
N VAL A 12 17.13 -13.73 -2.70
CA VAL A 12 16.55 -12.40 -2.86
C VAL A 12 15.71 -12.41 -4.13
N SER A 13 14.49 -11.90 -4.04
CA SER A 13 13.61 -11.68 -5.19
C SER A 13 13.06 -10.27 -5.18
N ALA A 14 12.59 -9.86 -6.35
CA ALA A 14 11.80 -8.66 -6.52
C ALA A 14 10.66 -8.96 -7.48
N GLY A 15 9.54 -8.28 -7.28
CA GLY A 15 8.37 -8.39 -8.13
C GLY A 15 7.61 -7.08 -8.17
N SER A 16 6.73 -6.97 -9.14
CA SER A 16 5.81 -5.85 -9.29
C SER A 16 4.39 -6.36 -9.44
N THR A 17 3.45 -5.64 -8.83
CA THR A 17 2.02 -5.78 -9.07
C THR A 17 1.52 -4.47 -9.65
N VAL A 18 0.77 -4.54 -10.75
CA VAL A 18 0.15 -3.39 -11.41
C VAL A 18 -1.36 -3.54 -11.31
N TRP A 19 -2.04 -2.48 -10.87
CA TRP A 19 -3.49 -2.35 -10.90
C TRP A 19 -3.84 -1.29 -11.95
N ALA A 20 -4.42 -1.72 -13.07
CA ALA A 20 -4.66 -0.85 -14.22
C ALA A 20 -6.04 -1.05 -14.87
N THR A 21 -6.72 -2.17 -14.61
CA THR A 21 -8.11 -2.34 -15.05
C THR A 21 -9.08 -1.56 -14.15
N PRO A 22 -10.29 -1.21 -14.63
CA PRO A 22 -11.30 -0.54 -13.80
C PRO A 22 -11.64 -1.31 -12.51
N GLU A 23 -11.68 -2.64 -12.56
CA GLU A 23 -11.93 -3.48 -11.39
C GLU A 23 -10.78 -3.42 -10.40
N GLU A 24 -9.54 -3.57 -10.87
CA GLU A 24 -8.34 -3.50 -10.03
C GLU A 24 -8.17 -2.14 -9.36
N ARG A 25 -8.47 -1.06 -10.09
CA ARG A 25 -8.45 0.30 -9.54
C ARG A 25 -9.47 0.48 -8.41
N ARG A 26 -10.72 0.06 -8.62
CA ARG A 26 -11.75 0.11 -7.58
C ARG A 26 -11.35 -0.71 -6.36
N TRP A 27 -10.90 -1.95 -6.58
CA TRP A 27 -10.41 -2.80 -5.49
C TRP A 27 -9.26 -2.14 -4.69
N TYR A 28 -8.31 -1.52 -5.38
CA TYR A 28 -7.19 -0.84 -4.73
C TYR A 28 -7.65 0.38 -3.92
N ALA A 29 -8.56 1.19 -4.50
CA ALA A 29 -9.13 2.34 -3.81
C ALA A 29 -9.92 1.91 -2.57
N ASP A 30 -10.80 0.92 -2.68
CA ASP A 30 -11.59 0.41 -1.55
C ASP A 30 -10.69 -0.07 -0.39
N ARG A 31 -9.65 -0.83 -0.71
CA ARG A 31 -8.66 -1.27 0.29
C ARG A 31 -7.93 -0.09 0.95
N SER A 32 -7.61 0.94 0.16
CA SER A 32 -6.90 2.13 0.65
C SER A 32 -7.80 3.01 1.51
N LEU A 33 -9.06 3.17 1.11
CA LEU A 33 -10.09 3.88 1.87
C LEU A 33 -10.36 3.21 3.22
N ALA A 34 -10.42 1.87 3.26
CA ALA A 34 -10.61 1.12 4.50
C ALA A 34 -9.52 1.41 5.55
N ARG A 35 -8.26 1.62 5.10
CA ARG A 35 -7.13 2.00 5.97
C ARG A 35 -7.21 3.43 6.51
N LEU A 36 -8.06 4.26 5.91
CA LEU A 36 -8.32 5.63 6.34
C LEU A 36 -9.63 5.75 7.14
N SER A 37 -10.25 4.64 7.49
CA SER A 37 -11.43 4.59 8.37
C SER A 37 -11.07 4.93 9.82
N GLU A 38 -12.06 5.42 10.55
CA GLU A 38 -11.94 5.64 11.99
C GLU A 38 -11.54 4.33 12.71
N GLY A 39 -10.63 4.44 13.68
CA GLY A 39 -10.11 3.29 14.43
C GLY A 39 -9.01 2.49 13.74
N ASP A 40 -8.72 2.71 12.45
CA ASP A 40 -7.64 2.02 11.76
C ASP A 40 -6.25 2.55 12.16
N ILE A 41 -5.27 1.64 12.27
CA ILE A 41 -3.90 1.96 12.68
C ILE A 41 -3.18 2.90 11.69
N TYR A 42 -3.51 2.83 10.39
CA TYR A 42 -2.89 3.67 9.38
C TYR A 42 -3.40 5.10 9.49
N ARG A 43 -4.71 5.29 9.70
CA ARG A 43 -5.30 6.61 10.02
C ARG A 43 -4.66 7.21 11.27
N ALA A 44 -4.56 6.45 12.37
CA ALA A 44 -3.94 6.92 13.61
C ALA A 44 -2.47 7.34 13.38
N SER A 45 -1.74 6.56 12.57
CA SER A 45 -0.35 6.84 12.19
C SER A 45 -0.18 8.12 11.36
N TRP A 46 -1.16 8.48 10.53
CA TRP A 46 -1.18 9.72 9.76
C TRP A 46 -1.39 10.93 10.66
N LEU A 47 -2.39 10.86 11.55
CA LEU A 47 -2.67 11.91 12.53
C LEU A 47 -1.46 12.15 13.45
N ALA A 48 -0.82 11.07 13.92
CA ALA A 48 0.38 11.15 14.76
C ALA A 48 1.58 11.81 14.04
N ARG A 49 1.58 11.86 12.71
CA ARG A 49 2.61 12.52 11.88
C ARG A 49 2.22 13.94 11.45
N GLY A 50 1.11 14.47 11.96
CA GLY A 50 0.67 15.84 11.72
C GLY A 50 -0.23 16.02 10.51
N MET A 51 -0.71 14.95 9.87
CA MET A 51 -1.81 15.09 8.90
C MET A 51 -3.09 15.44 9.64
N THR A 52 -3.88 16.32 9.05
CA THR A 52 -5.16 16.75 9.58
C THR A 52 -6.29 15.85 9.09
N GLU A 53 -7.45 15.97 9.73
CA GLU A 53 -8.66 15.29 9.23
C GLU A 53 -9.01 15.74 7.81
N SER A 54 -8.80 17.02 7.50
CA SER A 54 -9.03 17.57 6.16
C SER A 54 -8.16 16.87 5.12
N ASP A 55 -6.87 16.62 5.42
CA ASP A 55 -5.96 15.94 4.51
C ASP A 55 -6.40 14.49 4.24
N ILE A 56 -6.92 13.81 5.27
CA ILE A 56 -7.46 12.44 5.15
C ILE A 56 -8.71 12.45 4.25
N GLU A 57 -9.63 13.39 4.47
CA GLU A 57 -10.85 13.48 3.66
C GLU A 57 -10.56 13.89 2.21
N GLU A 58 -9.60 14.78 1.98
CA GLU A 58 -9.12 15.12 0.64
C GLU A 58 -8.50 13.89 -0.05
N THR A 59 -7.69 13.12 0.68
CA THR A 59 -7.09 11.87 0.17
C THR A 59 -8.16 10.85 -0.21
N LYS A 60 -9.20 10.67 0.60
CA LYS A 60 -10.32 9.76 0.29
C LYS A 60 -11.01 10.15 -1.01
N LYS A 61 -11.30 11.45 -1.21
CA LYS A 61 -11.90 11.96 -2.45
C LYS A 61 -10.98 11.74 -3.64
N ALA A 62 -9.69 12.02 -3.50
CA ALA A 62 -8.71 11.81 -4.57
C ALA A 62 -8.61 10.33 -4.98
N LEU A 63 -8.66 9.40 -4.01
CA LEU A 63 -8.68 7.96 -4.29
C LEU A 63 -9.92 7.52 -5.06
N GLN A 64 -11.09 8.05 -4.72
CA GLN A 64 -12.33 7.77 -5.44
C GLN A 64 -12.30 8.28 -6.88
N VAL A 65 -11.80 9.51 -7.09
CA VAL A 65 -11.62 10.07 -8.44
C VAL A 65 -10.61 9.25 -9.25
N TRP A 66 -9.49 8.87 -8.63
CA TRP A 66 -8.47 8.04 -9.27
C TRP A 66 -9.02 6.68 -9.71
N ALA A 67 -9.89 6.05 -8.90
CA ALA A 67 -10.47 4.75 -9.24
C ALA A 67 -11.29 4.77 -10.54
N GLU A 68 -12.00 5.87 -10.78
CA GLU A 68 -12.89 6.07 -11.93
C GLU A 68 -12.19 6.75 -13.11
N THR A 69 -10.89 7.06 -13.01
CA THR A 69 -10.12 7.66 -14.11
C THR A 69 -9.65 6.57 -15.09
N ASP A 70 -10.01 6.70 -16.38
CA ASP A 70 -9.83 5.63 -17.39
C ASP A 70 -8.39 5.12 -17.54
N ASP A 71 -7.42 6.04 -17.53
CA ASP A 71 -5.99 5.78 -17.74
C ASP A 71 -5.16 5.78 -16.45
N ALA A 72 -5.82 5.83 -15.29
CA ALA A 72 -5.13 5.68 -14.02
C ALA A 72 -4.56 4.27 -13.83
N TRP A 73 -3.44 4.19 -13.13
CA TRP A 73 -2.81 2.93 -12.75
C TRP A 73 -1.96 3.11 -11.50
N HIS A 74 -1.70 2.01 -10.79
CA HIS A 74 -0.80 1.97 -9.65
C HIS A 74 0.14 0.78 -9.77
N ILE A 75 1.41 0.97 -9.41
CA ILE A 75 2.40 -0.09 -9.32
C ILE A 75 2.91 -0.19 -7.87
N ALA A 76 2.89 -1.40 -7.33
CA ALA A 76 3.65 -1.74 -6.14
C ALA A 76 4.86 -2.59 -6.55
N VAL A 77 6.05 -2.13 -6.19
CA VAL A 77 7.30 -2.89 -6.35
C VAL A 77 7.73 -3.34 -4.97
N GLN A 78 7.96 -4.64 -4.83
CA GLN A 78 8.40 -5.25 -3.59
C GLN A 78 9.66 -6.07 -3.84
N ALA A 79 10.62 -5.97 -2.93
CA ALA A 79 11.72 -6.91 -2.81
C ALA A 79 11.52 -7.73 -1.55
N ASP A 80 11.88 -9.00 -1.61
CA ASP A 80 11.74 -9.94 -0.52
C ASP A 80 12.99 -10.82 -0.40
N MET A 81 13.22 -11.32 0.82
CA MET A 81 14.34 -12.20 1.14
C MET A 81 13.80 -13.43 1.87
N LEU A 82 13.98 -14.59 1.26
CA LEU A 82 13.64 -15.87 1.86
C LEU A 82 14.93 -16.54 2.33
N GLY A 83 15.07 -16.76 3.64
CA GLY A 83 16.22 -17.45 4.23
C GLY A 83 15.82 -18.81 4.80
N TRP A 84 16.72 -19.78 4.73
CA TRP A 84 16.55 -21.11 5.33
C TRP A 84 17.89 -21.67 5.83
N LYS A 85 17.80 -22.73 6.62
CA LYS A 85 18.96 -23.48 7.12
C LYS A 85 19.24 -24.63 6.17
#